data_AF-A0A3D2STH0-F1
#
_entry.id   AF-A0A3D2STH0-F1
#
_cell.length_a   1.000
_cell.length_b   1.000
_cell.length_c   1.000
_cell.angle_alpha   90.00
_cell.angle_beta   90.00
_cell.angle_gamma   90.00
#
_symmetry.space_group_name_H-M   'P 1'
#
loop_
_entity.id
_entity.type
_entity.pdbx_description
1 polymer ?
#
loop_
_entity_poly.entity_id
_entity_poly.type
_entity_poly.pdbx_seq_one_letter_code
_entity_poly.pdbx_strand_id
1 'polypeptide(L)'
;MNDIDIVREAEEDLQREKLENLWRQYGHYVVMAIVLVVIGTGIVTFYDYWTTKQNQEATVALEEAYASKDTAPLEELLPELPKRHQLVANLMIAGKAFNDNEDDKANAFLDKAAQNNSGDPYLRDMATLYYGVTLLRKDDVQAADVEDALKPLLSDKDNLWHGHAKLYMAITQANIAKDYDSAIQSLEDIKNAKTVMPEIAQIAVSLQDLYTYRASRAEEK
;
A
#
# COMPACT_ATOMS: atom_id res chain seq x y z
N MET A 1 -20.59 69.57 -31.41
CA MET A 1 -20.67 69.36 -29.95
C MET A 1 -21.98 68.61 -29.75
N ASN A 2 -21.91 67.33 -29.41
CA ASN A 2 -22.97 66.36 -29.67
C ASN A 2 -23.85 66.13 -28.43
N ASP A 3 -25.18 66.20 -28.57
CA ASP A 3 -26.15 65.88 -27.52
C ASP A 3 -26.12 64.40 -27.07
N ILE A 4 -25.45 63.54 -27.84
CA ILE A 4 -25.23 62.13 -27.55
C ILE A 4 -24.26 61.94 -26.36
N ASP A 5 -23.34 62.89 -26.12
CA ASP A 5 -22.38 62.77 -25.01
C ASP A 5 -23.03 63.00 -23.64
N ILE A 6 -23.95 63.96 -23.50
CA ILE A 6 -24.57 64.29 -22.20
C ILE A 6 -25.49 63.18 -21.67
N VAL A 7 -26.25 62.52 -22.56
CA VAL A 7 -27.12 61.40 -22.17
C VAL A 7 -26.29 60.18 -21.78
N ARG A 8 -25.16 59.96 -22.46
CA ARG A 8 -24.23 58.87 -22.14
C ARG A 8 -23.47 59.13 -20.83
N GLU A 9 -23.08 60.38 -20.58
CA GLU A 9 -22.40 60.80 -19.34
C GLU A 9 -23.32 60.67 -18.11
N ALA A 10 -24.62 61.00 -18.24
CA ALA A 10 -25.60 60.82 -17.18
C ALA A 10 -25.93 59.33 -16.90
N GLU A 11 -25.96 58.48 -17.94
CA GLU A 11 -26.21 57.05 -17.78
C GLU A 11 -24.98 56.29 -17.24
N GLU A 12 -23.77 56.75 -17.59
CA GLU A 12 -22.49 56.29 -17.03
C GLU A 12 -22.39 56.60 -15.51
N ASP A 13 -22.84 57.77 -15.06
CA ASP A 13 -22.86 58.12 -13.63
C ASP A 13 -23.86 57.28 -12.82
N LEU A 14 -25.07 57.00 -13.36
CA LEU A 14 -26.05 56.15 -12.69
C LEU A 14 -25.61 54.68 -12.59
N GLN A 15 -24.87 54.17 -13.57
CA GLN A 15 -24.29 52.83 -13.49
C GLN A 15 -23.17 52.76 -12.46
N ARG A 16 -22.32 53.79 -12.38
CA ARG A 16 -21.30 53.92 -11.33
C ARG A 16 -21.92 53.91 -9.94
N GLU A 17 -22.97 54.70 -9.72
CA GLU A 17 -23.60 54.82 -8.41
C GLU A 17 -24.22 53.48 -7.95
N LYS A 18 -24.83 52.71 -8.87
CA LYS A 18 -25.36 51.37 -8.57
C LYS A 18 -24.25 50.35 -8.23
N LEU A 19 -23.16 50.36 -8.98
CA LEU A 19 -21.98 49.53 -8.70
C LEU A 19 -21.33 49.90 -7.36
N GLU A 20 -21.22 51.19 -7.08
CA GLU A 20 -20.67 51.69 -5.83
C GLU A 20 -21.55 51.32 -4.63
N ASN A 21 -22.88 51.38 -4.78
CA ASN A 21 -23.81 51.00 -3.72
C ASN A 21 -23.78 49.49 -3.45
N LEU A 22 -23.68 48.66 -4.49
CA LEU A 22 -23.48 47.21 -4.35
C LEU A 22 -22.13 46.89 -3.69
N TRP A 23 -21.06 47.60 -4.05
CA TRP A 23 -19.75 47.43 -3.42
C TRP A 23 -19.74 47.90 -1.95
N ARG A 24 -20.40 49.01 -1.62
CA ARG A 24 -20.55 49.45 -0.23
C ARG A 24 -21.34 48.45 0.61
N GLN A 25 -22.34 47.79 0.04
CA GLN A 25 -23.16 46.81 0.75
C GLN A 25 -22.53 45.40 0.83
N TYR A 26 -21.90 44.93 -0.25
CA TYR A 26 -21.38 43.54 -0.36
C TYR A 26 -19.86 43.42 -0.45
N GLY A 27 -19.12 44.51 -0.68
CA GLY A 27 -17.67 44.50 -0.86
C GLY A 27 -16.92 43.89 0.34
N HIS A 28 -17.42 44.09 1.57
CA HIS A 28 -16.84 43.46 2.75
C HIS A 28 -16.95 41.92 2.71
N TYR A 29 -18.06 41.35 2.24
CA TYR A 29 -18.21 39.90 2.08
C TYR A 29 -17.30 39.34 0.99
N VAL A 30 -17.13 40.07 -0.12
CA VAL A 30 -16.20 39.67 -1.20
C VAL A 30 -14.76 39.67 -0.69
N VAL A 31 -14.35 40.72 0.04
CA VAL A 31 -13.01 40.79 0.66
C VAL A 31 -12.83 39.66 1.68
N MET A 32 -13.82 39.41 2.54
CA MET A 32 -13.75 38.32 3.51
C MET A 32 -13.62 36.95 2.83
N ALA A 33 -14.37 36.71 1.74
CA ALA A 33 -14.25 35.49 0.96
C ALA A 33 -12.85 35.32 0.36
N ILE A 34 -12.27 36.38 -0.20
CA ILE A 34 -10.90 36.35 -0.76
C ILE A 34 -9.88 36.07 0.36
N VAL A 35 -9.99 36.74 1.50
CA VAL A 35 -9.10 36.52 2.66
C VAL A 35 -9.18 35.07 3.14
N LEU A 36 -10.38 34.51 3.24
CA LEU A 36 -10.57 33.10 3.61
C LEU A 36 -9.90 32.14 2.61
N VAL A 37 -10.00 32.41 1.31
CA VAL A 37 -9.31 31.61 0.29
C VAL A 37 -7.80 31.70 0.46
N VAL A 38 -7.23 32.89 0.65
CA VAL A 38 -5.78 33.07 0.83
C VAL A 38 -5.28 32.36 2.09
N ILE A 39 -6.00 32.49 3.22
CA ILE A 39 -5.67 31.78 4.46
C ILE A 39 -5.78 30.27 4.25
N GLY A 40 -6.85 29.79 3.61
CA GLY A 40 -7.05 28.39 3.30
C GLY A 40 -5.91 27.81 2.47
N THR A 41 -5.50 28.50 1.40
CA THR A 41 -4.35 28.11 0.59
C THR A 41 -3.06 28.14 1.41
N GLY A 42 -2.84 29.16 2.25
CA GLY A 42 -1.65 29.25 3.11
C GLY A 42 -1.53 28.10 4.11
N ILE A 43 -2.65 27.63 4.68
CA ILE A 43 -2.67 26.48 5.59
C ILE A 43 -2.29 25.19 4.85
N VAL A 44 -2.89 24.95 3.68
CA VAL A 44 -2.61 23.75 2.87
C VAL A 44 -1.14 23.72 2.43
N THR A 45 -0.62 24.81 1.88
CA THR A 45 0.77 24.86 1.41
C THR A 45 1.78 24.72 2.54
N PHE A 46 1.49 25.29 3.71
CA PHE A 46 2.34 25.12 4.89
C PHE A 46 2.36 23.66 5.37
N TYR A 47 1.20 23.00 5.41
CA TYR A 47 1.09 21.59 5.77
C TYR A 47 1.84 20.69 4.77
N ASP A 48 1.68 20.94 3.47
CA ASP A 48 2.39 20.20 2.42
C ASP A 48 3.90 20.38 2.51
N TYR A 49 4.36 21.61 2.77
CA TYR A 49 5.78 21.89 2.97
C TYR A 49 6.35 21.13 4.18
N TRP A 50 5.65 21.19 5.32
CA TRP A 50 6.09 20.52 6.54
C TRP A 50 6.12 19.00 6.39
N THR A 51 5.08 18.41 5.80
CA THR A 51 5.02 16.96 5.56
C THR A 51 6.07 16.51 4.53
N THR A 52 6.30 17.29 3.48
CA THR A 52 7.34 17.01 2.48
C THR A 52 8.73 17.02 3.11
N LYS A 53 9.02 18.04 3.93
CA LYS A 53 10.28 18.14 4.66
C LYS A 53 10.50 16.93 5.58
N GLN A 54 9.49 16.58 6.37
CA GLN A 54 9.57 15.41 7.27
C GLN A 54 9.82 14.10 6.50
N ASN A 55 9.26 13.95 5.29
CA ASN A 55 9.50 12.75 4.47
C ASN A 55 10.92 12.70 3.92
N GLN A 56 11.45 13.85 3.50
CA GLN A 56 12.82 13.94 3.01
C GLN A 56 13.79 13.58 4.13
N GLU A 57 13.61 14.14 5.32
CA GLU A 57 14.42 13.83 6.50
C GLU A 57 14.32 12.35 6.88
N ALA A 58 13.10 11.78 6.91
CA ALA A 58 12.89 10.36 7.19
C ALA A 58 13.55 9.43 6.14
N THR A 59 13.50 9.81 4.87
CA THR A 59 14.11 9.01 3.78
C THR A 59 15.63 9.05 3.85
N VAL A 60 16.23 10.22 4.11
CA VAL A 60 17.68 10.35 4.30
C VAL A 60 18.14 9.55 5.51
N ALA A 61 17.45 9.66 6.63
CA ALA A 61 17.78 8.88 7.83
C ALA A 61 17.68 7.36 7.57
N LEU A 62 16.69 6.91 6.80
CA LEU A 62 16.57 5.52 6.38
C LEU A 62 17.74 5.07 5.52
N GLU A 63 18.16 5.87 4.55
CA GLU A 63 19.30 5.56 3.68
C GLU A 63 20.60 5.44 4.51
N GLU A 64 20.84 6.38 5.42
CA GLU A 64 22.00 6.37 6.32
C GLU A 64 21.99 5.14 7.23
N ALA A 65 20.86 4.82 7.86
CA ALA A 65 20.71 3.63 8.70
C ALA A 65 20.83 2.33 7.88
N TYR A 66 20.33 2.32 6.64
CA TYR A 66 20.42 1.17 5.76
C TYR A 66 21.85 0.86 5.32
N ALA A 67 22.73 1.86 5.26
CA ALA A 67 24.14 1.68 4.88
C ALA A 67 24.93 0.76 5.85
N SER A 68 24.50 0.64 7.11
CA SER A 68 25.03 -0.38 8.03
C SER A 68 24.77 -1.79 7.50
N LYS A 69 25.63 -2.76 7.83
CA LYS A 69 25.32 -4.17 7.58
C LYS A 69 24.26 -4.71 8.54
N ASP A 70 24.28 -4.22 9.78
CA ASP A 70 23.34 -4.61 10.82
C ASP A 70 21.96 -3.94 10.61
N THR A 71 20.96 -4.61 11.14
CA THR A 71 19.59 -4.14 11.40
C THR A 71 19.48 -3.09 12.51
N ALA A 72 20.35 -3.10 13.52
CA ALA A 72 20.20 -2.30 14.73
C ALA A 72 19.97 -0.78 14.48
N PRO A 73 20.69 -0.11 13.56
CA PRO A 73 20.44 1.31 13.29
C PRO A 73 19.04 1.60 12.72
N LEU A 74 18.49 0.69 11.91
CA LEU A 74 17.14 0.83 11.38
C LEU A 74 16.09 0.61 12.48
N GLU A 75 16.36 -0.33 13.40
CA GLU A 75 15.48 -0.61 14.53
C GLU A 75 15.44 0.55 15.53
N GLU A 76 16.57 1.19 15.78
CA GLU A 76 16.65 2.39 16.62
C GLU A 76 15.91 3.58 15.99
N LEU A 77 15.97 3.71 14.66
CA LEU A 77 15.31 4.78 13.90
C LEU A 77 13.79 4.61 13.80
N LEU A 78 13.27 3.37 13.80
CA LEU A 78 11.84 3.05 13.64
C LEU A 78 10.85 3.96 14.41
N PRO A 79 11.00 4.17 15.74
CA PRO A 79 10.07 4.97 16.51
C PRO A 79 10.03 6.45 16.10
N GLU A 80 11.07 6.97 15.45
CA GLU A 80 11.17 8.36 15.01
C GLU A 80 10.53 8.59 13.64
N LEU A 81 10.34 7.52 12.87
CA LEU A 81 9.84 7.60 11.50
C LEU A 81 8.32 7.85 11.45
N PRO A 82 7.82 8.64 10.48
CA PRO A 82 6.40 8.66 10.17
C PRO A 82 5.91 7.25 9.82
N LYS A 83 4.67 6.90 10.19
CA LYS A 83 4.13 5.54 10.00
C LYS A 83 4.30 4.97 8.60
N ARG A 84 4.17 5.78 7.55
CA ARG A 84 4.41 5.34 6.16
C ARG A 84 5.84 4.86 5.90
N HIS A 85 6.84 5.49 6.52
CA HIS A 85 8.25 5.12 6.41
C HIS A 85 8.59 3.92 7.28
N GLN A 86 7.89 3.73 8.41
CA GLN A 86 8.04 2.52 9.23
C GLN A 86 7.75 1.25 8.43
N LEU A 87 6.81 1.28 7.47
CA LEU A 87 6.57 0.15 6.58
C LEU A 87 7.84 -0.24 5.82
N VAL A 88 8.47 0.75 5.17
CA VAL A 88 9.68 0.54 4.37
C VAL A 88 10.85 0.12 5.27
N ALA A 89 10.99 0.74 6.44
CA ALA A 89 12.00 0.40 7.44
C ALA A 89 11.88 -1.08 7.88
N ASN A 90 10.66 -1.52 8.20
CA ASN A 90 10.38 -2.91 8.58
C ASN A 90 10.75 -3.88 7.45
N LEU A 91 10.42 -3.56 6.19
CA LEU A 91 10.84 -4.36 5.03
C LEU A 91 12.36 -4.43 4.87
N MET A 92 13.05 -3.29 5.05
CA MET A 92 14.52 -3.23 5.00
C MET A 92 15.17 -4.07 6.10
N ILE A 93 14.66 -3.99 7.34
CA ILE A 93 15.11 -4.80 8.47
C ILE A 93 14.89 -6.28 8.17
N ALA A 94 13.71 -6.65 7.69
CA ALA A 94 13.41 -8.04 7.33
C ALA A 94 14.36 -8.58 6.24
N GLY A 95 14.64 -7.78 5.21
CA GLY A 95 15.59 -8.14 4.16
C GLY A 95 17.00 -8.38 4.69
N LYS A 96 17.50 -7.52 5.58
CA LYS A 96 18.81 -7.71 6.23
C LYS A 96 18.81 -8.94 7.14
N ALA A 97 17.79 -9.11 7.96
CA ALA A 97 17.65 -10.28 8.84
C ALA A 97 17.66 -11.59 8.04
N PHE A 98 17.02 -11.66 6.86
CA PHE A 98 17.12 -12.83 5.99
C PHE A 98 18.55 -13.09 5.48
N ASN A 99 19.29 -12.05 5.11
CA ASN A 99 20.68 -12.21 4.66
C ASN A 99 21.58 -12.78 5.77
N ASP A 100 21.25 -12.47 7.02
CA ASP A 100 21.96 -12.96 8.21
C ASP A 100 21.39 -14.28 8.76
N ASN A 101 20.43 -14.90 8.06
CA ASN A 101 19.73 -16.14 8.44
C ASN A 101 18.93 -16.01 9.76
N GLU A 102 18.52 -14.80 10.13
CA GLU A 102 17.68 -14.51 11.29
C GLU A 102 16.18 -14.58 10.92
N ASP A 103 15.71 -15.76 10.51
CA ASP A 103 14.37 -15.95 9.93
C ASP A 103 13.21 -15.50 10.84
N ASP A 104 13.31 -15.77 12.15
CA ASP A 104 12.29 -15.36 13.11
C ASP A 104 12.19 -13.84 13.23
N LYS A 105 13.36 -13.16 13.22
CA LYS A 105 13.42 -11.71 13.24
C LYS A 105 12.85 -11.15 11.95
N ALA A 106 13.27 -11.69 10.80
CA ALA A 106 12.79 -11.26 9.51
C ALA A 106 11.27 -11.37 9.41
N ASN A 107 10.70 -12.51 9.84
CA ASN A 107 9.28 -12.73 9.86
C ASN A 107 8.54 -11.76 10.81
N ALA A 108 9.10 -11.46 11.99
CA ALA A 108 8.51 -10.49 12.92
C ALA A 108 8.43 -9.07 12.33
N PHE A 109 9.42 -8.66 11.54
CA PHE A 109 9.39 -7.35 10.87
C PHE A 109 8.49 -7.34 9.63
N LEU A 110 8.38 -8.46 8.90
CA LEU A 110 7.38 -8.61 7.85
C LEU A 110 5.95 -8.48 8.39
N ASP A 111 5.65 -9.10 9.53
CA ASP A 111 4.35 -8.99 10.19
C ASP A 111 4.01 -7.52 10.53
N LYS A 112 4.97 -6.80 11.14
CA LYS A 112 4.81 -5.37 11.42
C LYS A 112 4.57 -4.55 10.16
N ALA A 113 5.21 -4.89 9.03
CA ALA A 113 4.98 -4.23 7.75
C ALA A 113 3.59 -4.57 7.17
N ALA A 114 3.16 -5.82 7.25
CA ALA A 114 1.85 -6.30 6.80
C ALA A 114 0.68 -5.63 7.57
N GLN A 115 0.88 -5.33 8.86
CA GLN A 115 -0.11 -4.65 9.70
C GLN A 115 -0.14 -3.11 9.49
N ASN A 116 0.78 -2.55 8.70
CA ASN A 116 0.91 -1.10 8.54
C ASN A 116 -0.07 -0.55 7.47
N ASN A 117 -1.21 -0.04 7.94
CA ASN A 117 -2.24 0.58 7.10
C ASN A 117 -1.99 2.05 6.74
N SER A 118 -0.83 2.61 7.10
CA SER A 118 -0.47 4.00 6.79
C SER A 118 0.52 4.13 5.62
N GLY A 119 1.16 3.03 5.21
CA GLY A 119 2.09 2.99 4.08
C GLY A 119 1.42 2.65 2.75
N ASP A 120 2.25 2.41 1.73
CA ASP A 120 1.79 1.99 0.40
C ASP A 120 1.11 0.61 0.47
N PRO A 121 -0.15 0.47 0.03
CA PRO A 121 -0.86 -0.81 0.05
C PRO A 121 -0.14 -1.93 -0.72
N TYR A 122 0.54 -1.63 -1.83
CA TYR A 122 1.26 -2.63 -2.61
C TYR A 122 2.46 -3.19 -1.85
N LEU A 123 3.18 -2.34 -1.12
CA LEU A 123 4.29 -2.77 -0.27
C LEU A 123 3.79 -3.52 0.98
N ARG A 124 2.66 -3.11 1.55
CA ARG A 124 2.00 -3.84 2.64
C ARG A 124 1.60 -5.24 2.19
N ASP A 125 0.95 -5.35 1.04
CA ASP A 125 0.47 -6.64 0.53
C ASP A 125 1.63 -7.56 0.14
N MET A 126 2.73 -6.97 -0.38
CA MET A 126 3.99 -7.69 -0.56
C MET A 126 4.51 -8.22 0.79
N ALA A 127 4.51 -7.40 1.85
CA ALA A 127 4.92 -7.82 3.18
C ALA A 127 4.04 -8.97 3.71
N THR A 128 2.72 -8.89 3.53
CA THR A 128 1.76 -9.94 3.90
C THR A 128 2.08 -11.25 3.20
N LEU A 129 2.40 -11.21 1.90
CA LEU A 129 2.78 -12.40 1.14
C LEU A 129 4.06 -13.03 1.72
N TYR A 130 5.12 -12.23 1.88
CA TYR A 130 6.39 -12.74 2.42
C TYR A 130 6.24 -13.24 3.85
N TYR A 131 5.44 -12.57 4.70
CA TYR A 131 5.12 -13.04 6.04
C TYR A 131 4.54 -14.47 5.99
N GLY A 132 3.45 -14.66 5.24
CA GLY A 132 2.82 -15.98 5.10
C GLY A 132 3.75 -17.05 4.50
N VAL A 133 4.53 -16.71 3.48
CA VAL A 133 5.44 -17.66 2.82
C VAL A 133 6.60 -18.04 3.74
N THR A 134 7.13 -17.11 4.52
CA THR A 134 8.31 -17.37 5.37
C THR A 134 7.98 -18.21 6.59
N LEU A 135 6.71 -18.24 7.02
CA LEU A 135 6.22 -19.22 7.99
C LEU A 135 6.50 -20.67 7.55
N LEU A 136 6.50 -20.96 6.24
CA LEU A 136 6.79 -22.30 5.70
C LEU A 136 8.24 -22.77 5.95
N ARG A 137 9.13 -21.87 6.38
CA ARG A 137 10.52 -22.20 6.73
C ARG A 137 10.66 -22.71 8.17
N LYS A 138 9.61 -22.59 8.99
CA LYS A 138 9.61 -23.07 10.38
C LYS A 138 9.35 -24.58 10.42
N ASP A 139 10.06 -25.28 11.31
CA ASP A 139 9.96 -26.73 11.43
C ASP A 139 8.58 -27.21 11.93
N ASP A 140 7.89 -26.40 12.73
CA ASP A 140 6.63 -26.70 13.40
C ASP A 140 5.42 -25.93 12.82
N VAL A 141 5.55 -25.40 11.61
CA VAL A 141 4.49 -24.62 10.96
C VAL A 141 3.20 -25.43 10.80
N GLN A 142 2.08 -24.82 11.19
CA GLN A 142 0.75 -25.37 10.90
C GLN A 142 0.21 -24.76 9.62
N ALA A 143 -0.52 -25.55 8.84
CA ALA A 143 -1.14 -25.07 7.61
C ALA A 143 -2.01 -23.83 7.88
N ALA A 144 -2.84 -23.90 8.92
CA ALA A 144 -3.74 -22.81 9.31
C ALA A 144 -3.03 -21.46 9.51
N ASP A 145 -1.82 -21.44 10.06
CA ASP A 145 -1.06 -20.20 10.30
C ASP A 145 -0.71 -19.50 8.98
N VAL A 146 -0.30 -20.29 7.98
CA VAL A 146 0.01 -19.79 6.63
C VAL A 146 -1.26 -19.39 5.89
N GLU A 147 -2.32 -20.20 6.00
CA GLU A 147 -3.59 -19.90 5.35
C GLU A 147 -4.18 -18.58 5.88
N ASP A 148 -4.17 -18.39 7.20
CA ASP A 148 -4.62 -17.17 7.86
C ASP A 148 -3.81 -15.94 7.43
N ALA A 149 -2.49 -16.08 7.34
CA ALA A 149 -1.62 -15.01 6.87
C ALA A 149 -1.92 -14.58 5.42
N LEU A 150 -2.32 -15.51 4.55
CA LEU A 150 -2.56 -15.25 3.12
C LEU A 150 -4.01 -14.81 2.81
N LYS A 151 -4.97 -15.04 3.71
CA LYS A 151 -6.39 -14.65 3.54
C LYS A 151 -6.60 -13.19 3.09
N PRO A 152 -5.89 -12.17 3.60
CA PRO A 152 -6.09 -10.79 3.15
C PRO A 152 -5.85 -10.61 1.64
N LEU A 153 -4.86 -11.31 1.08
CA LEU A 153 -4.51 -11.24 -0.35
C LEU A 153 -5.47 -12.04 -1.22
N LEU A 154 -6.07 -13.09 -0.66
CA LEU A 154 -7.02 -13.95 -1.37
C LEU A 154 -8.43 -13.38 -1.42
N SER A 155 -8.74 -12.44 -0.52
CA SER A 155 -10.07 -11.81 -0.42
C SER A 155 -10.38 -10.91 -1.61
N ASP A 156 -9.35 -10.34 -2.24
CA ASP A 156 -9.47 -9.52 -3.44
C ASP A 156 -8.85 -10.26 -4.64
N LYS A 157 -9.67 -10.56 -5.64
CA LYS A 157 -9.25 -11.30 -6.85
C LYS A 157 -8.42 -10.44 -7.82
N ASP A 158 -8.50 -9.11 -7.69
CA ASP A 158 -7.76 -8.17 -8.52
C ASP A 158 -6.42 -7.74 -7.86
N ASN A 159 -6.13 -8.23 -6.65
CA ASN A 159 -4.87 -7.97 -5.97
C ASN A 159 -3.68 -8.53 -6.79
N LEU A 160 -2.63 -7.72 -6.98
CA LEU A 160 -1.43 -8.12 -7.73
C LEU A 160 -0.75 -9.38 -7.18
N TRP A 161 -0.88 -9.61 -5.87
CA TRP A 161 -0.30 -10.76 -5.17
C TRP A 161 -1.28 -11.94 -5.04
N HIS A 162 -2.52 -11.83 -5.54
CA HIS A 162 -3.55 -12.87 -5.42
C HIS A 162 -3.07 -14.22 -5.95
N GLY A 163 -2.51 -14.23 -7.17
CA GLY A 163 -2.03 -15.46 -7.81
C GLY A 163 -0.89 -16.13 -7.05
N HIS A 164 0.06 -15.34 -6.53
CA HIS A 164 1.15 -15.84 -5.69
C HIS A 164 0.61 -16.40 -4.36
N ALA A 165 -0.26 -15.65 -3.67
CA ALA A 165 -0.87 -16.10 -2.43
C ALA A 165 -1.62 -17.42 -2.63
N LYS A 166 -2.34 -17.57 -3.74
CA LYS A 166 -3.09 -18.80 -4.03
C LYS A 166 -2.18 -19.97 -4.39
N LEU A 167 -1.05 -19.70 -5.03
CA LEU A 167 -0.03 -20.72 -5.28
C LEU A 167 0.54 -21.26 -3.96
N TYR A 168 0.90 -20.37 -3.03
CA TYR A 168 1.42 -20.77 -1.72
C TYR A 168 0.35 -21.41 -0.83
N MET A 169 -0.91 -21.01 -0.96
CA MET A 169 -2.05 -21.71 -0.36
C MET A 169 -2.09 -23.17 -0.82
N ALA A 170 -2.01 -23.44 -2.12
CA ALA A 170 -1.99 -24.80 -2.66
C ALA A 170 -0.78 -25.62 -2.18
N ILE A 171 0.41 -25.00 -2.14
CA ILE A 171 1.62 -25.63 -1.61
C ILE A 171 1.44 -26.02 -0.13
N THR A 172 0.84 -25.14 0.66
CA THR A 172 0.56 -25.36 2.09
C THR A 172 -0.42 -26.51 2.29
N GLN A 173 -1.54 -26.51 1.55
CA GLN A 173 -2.56 -27.55 1.58
C GLN A 173 -1.96 -28.93 1.26
N ALA A 174 -1.21 -29.05 0.16
CA ALA A 174 -0.65 -30.34 -0.25
C ALA A 174 0.50 -30.82 0.65
N ASN A 175 1.42 -29.92 1.05
CA ASN A 175 2.65 -30.34 1.71
C ASN A 175 2.55 -30.39 3.23
N ILE A 176 1.73 -29.53 3.84
CA ILE A 176 1.55 -29.49 5.30
C ILE A 176 0.27 -30.22 5.68
N ALA A 177 -0.89 -29.78 5.16
CA ALA A 177 -2.17 -30.39 5.52
C ALA A 177 -2.41 -31.78 4.88
N LYS A 178 -1.61 -32.15 3.86
CA LYS A 178 -1.80 -33.35 3.02
C LYS A 178 -3.17 -33.40 2.34
N ASP A 179 -3.81 -32.25 2.18
CA ASP A 179 -5.07 -32.09 1.48
C ASP A 179 -4.79 -31.81 -0.01
N TYR A 180 -4.64 -32.88 -0.77
CA TYR A 180 -4.35 -32.80 -2.20
C TYR A 180 -5.54 -32.29 -3.01
N ASP A 181 -6.78 -32.56 -2.59
CA ASP A 181 -7.98 -32.13 -3.30
C ASP A 181 -8.12 -30.60 -3.26
N SER A 182 -8.00 -30.01 -2.06
CA SER A 182 -8.02 -28.56 -1.90
C SER A 182 -6.85 -27.89 -2.63
N ALA A 183 -5.67 -28.50 -2.61
CA ALA A 183 -4.51 -27.99 -3.33
C ALA A 183 -4.75 -27.98 -4.85
N ILE A 184 -5.26 -29.06 -5.42
CA ILE A 184 -5.58 -29.16 -6.85
C ILE A 184 -6.64 -28.12 -7.22
N GLN A 185 -7.70 -27.96 -6.43
CA GLN A 185 -8.73 -26.94 -6.67
C GLN A 185 -8.13 -25.52 -6.65
N SER A 186 -7.26 -25.22 -5.69
CA SER A 186 -6.58 -23.92 -5.61
C SER A 186 -5.76 -23.62 -6.88
N LEU A 187 -5.10 -24.63 -7.46
CA LEU A 187 -4.30 -24.50 -8.68
C LEU A 187 -5.19 -24.35 -9.93
N GLU A 188 -6.33 -25.02 -9.99
CA GLU A 188 -7.32 -24.81 -11.05
C GLU A 188 -7.88 -23.40 -11.07
N ASP A 189 -8.17 -22.84 -9.90
CA ASP A 189 -8.64 -21.48 -9.77
C ASP A 189 -7.62 -20.46 -10.30
N ILE A 190 -6.32 -20.71 -10.13
CA ILE A 190 -5.25 -19.87 -10.71
C ILE A 190 -5.30 -19.93 -12.24
N LYS A 191 -5.46 -21.14 -12.81
CA LYS A 191 -5.53 -21.32 -14.27
C LYS A 191 -6.76 -20.64 -14.89
N ASN A 192 -7.86 -20.59 -14.14
CA ASN A 192 -9.13 -20.01 -14.58
C ASN A 192 -9.25 -18.50 -14.28
N ALA A 193 -8.29 -17.92 -13.54
CA ALA A 193 -8.33 -16.52 -13.18
C ALA A 193 -8.05 -15.62 -14.38
N LYS A 194 -8.83 -14.53 -14.47
CA LYS A 194 -8.80 -13.59 -15.61
C LYS A 194 -7.48 -12.81 -15.71
N THR A 195 -6.84 -12.58 -14.56
CA THR A 195 -5.62 -11.75 -14.45
C THR A 195 -4.59 -12.50 -13.60
N VAL A 196 -3.76 -13.33 -14.26
CA VAL A 196 -2.64 -14.04 -13.62
C VAL A 196 -1.41 -13.92 -14.50
N MET A 197 -0.25 -13.71 -13.86
CA MET A 197 1.04 -13.68 -14.56
C MET A 197 1.30 -15.04 -15.24
N PRO A 198 1.74 -15.09 -16.51
CA PRO A 198 1.92 -16.34 -17.23
C PRO A 198 2.79 -17.38 -16.51
N GLU A 199 3.83 -16.90 -15.83
CA GLU A 199 4.73 -17.75 -15.02
C GLU A 199 3.99 -18.46 -13.88
N ILE A 200 3.10 -17.76 -13.17
CA ILE A 200 2.32 -18.34 -12.07
C ILE A 200 1.34 -19.39 -12.58
N ALA A 201 0.70 -19.14 -13.72
CA ALA A 201 -0.16 -20.13 -14.35
C ALA A 201 0.63 -21.39 -14.77
N GLN A 202 1.84 -21.23 -15.28
CA GLN A 202 2.70 -22.36 -15.67
C GLN A 202 3.14 -23.18 -14.45
N ILE A 203 3.58 -22.53 -13.37
CA ILE A 203 3.94 -23.22 -12.12
C ILE A 203 2.73 -23.95 -11.56
N ALA A 204 1.54 -23.35 -11.62
CA ALA A 204 0.32 -23.97 -11.13
C ALA A 204 -0.02 -25.28 -11.87
N VAL A 205 0.16 -25.32 -13.20
CA VAL A 205 -0.01 -26.56 -13.99
C VAL A 205 0.98 -27.64 -13.54
N SER A 206 2.27 -27.31 -13.41
CA SER A 206 3.28 -28.29 -13.00
C SER A 206 3.05 -28.83 -11.58
N LEU A 207 2.62 -27.99 -10.65
CA LEU A 207 2.25 -28.43 -9.30
C LEU A 207 0.98 -29.28 -9.31
N GLN A 208 0.01 -28.96 -10.18
CA GLN A 208 -1.23 -29.74 -10.28
C GLN A 208 -0.93 -31.18 -10.69
N ASP A 209 -0.08 -31.38 -11.70
CA ASP A 209 0.34 -32.71 -12.14
C ASP A 209 1.04 -33.48 -11.02
N LEU A 210 1.96 -32.81 -10.31
CA LEU A 210 2.69 -33.40 -9.17
C LEU A 210 1.74 -33.84 -8.05
N TYR A 211 0.80 -32.98 -7.66
CA TYR A 211 -0.13 -33.26 -6.58
C TYR A 211 -1.19 -34.30 -6.96
N THR A 212 -1.63 -34.31 -8.21
CA THR A 212 -2.50 -35.38 -8.75
C THR A 212 -1.80 -36.74 -8.65
N TYR A 213 -0.52 -36.81 -9.05
CA TYR A 213 0.27 -38.03 -8.90
C TYR A 213 0.48 -38.45 -7.44
N ARG A 214 0.69 -37.49 -6.53
CA ARG A 214 0.85 -37.79 -5.10
C ARG A 214 -0.46 -38.26 -4.45
N ALA A 215 -1.59 -37.69 -4.85
CA ALA A 215 -2.92 -38.09 -4.37
C ALA A 215 -3.20 -39.56 -4.72
N SER A 216 -3.00 -39.97 -5.97
CA SER A 216 -3.23 -41.37 -6.38
C SER A 216 -2.33 -42.37 -5.64
N ARG A 217 -1.09 -41.98 -5.34
CA ARG A 217 -0.17 -42.81 -4.53
C ARG A 217 -0.55 -42.90 -3.06
N ALA A 218 -1.26 -41.92 -2.52
CA ALA A 218 -1.75 -41.94 -1.15
C ALA A 218 -2.94 -42.90 -1.01
N GLU A 219 -3.79 -42.99 -2.03
CA GLU A 219 -4.95 -43.92 -2.08
C GLU A 219 -4.55 -45.39 -2.23
N GLU A 220 -3.37 -45.66 -2.79
CA GLU A 220 -2.84 -47.03 -2.95
C GLU A 220 -2.29 -47.65 -1.65
N LYS A 221 -2.16 -46.87 -0.55
CA LYS A 221 -1.58 -47.30 0.73
C LYS A 221 -2.64 -47.51 1.81
#